data_AF-A0A3M1UT47-F1
#
_entry.id   AF-A0A3M1UT47-F1
#
_cell.length_a   1.000
_cell.length_b   1.000
_cell.length_c   1.000
_cell.angle_alpha   90.00
_cell.angle_beta   90.00
_cell.angle_gamma   90.00
#
_symmetry.space_group_name_H-M   'P 1'
#
loop_
_entity.id
_entity.type
_entity.pdbx_description
1 polymer ?
#
loop_
_entity_poly.entity_id
_entity_poly.type
_entity_poly.pdbx_seq_one_letter_code
_entity_poly.pdbx_strand_id
1 'polypeptide(L)'
;MPRQNQHISPALCMLLLGLLASGCNYLAPSGHNKQQKDLLYAWVDKHIIRETPQLGAREVGLLRETEAVEDLHQATDELYRMTLAGYEFEGSFIKIRTQKGIEGWIHEKAVRKAPVPVRYRALIAFSTLEDVSANWQGFYHEIRNLYINTPVHVSYVVDGFDHVPVYNAQGEEVTYLDIRPWVETHKRGYICVQAGKDPYFVALNSPENMQLSIDAYFDRW
;
A
#
# COMPACT_ATOMS: atom_id res chain seq x y z
N MET A 1 5.28 -42.92 -77.03
CA MET A 1 4.33 -42.20 -77.91
C MET A 1 3.25 -41.57 -77.04
N PRO A 2 2.67 -40.38 -77.36
CA PRO A 2 3.04 -39.46 -78.46
C PRO A 2 4.25 -38.52 -78.25
N ARG A 3 4.09 -37.41 -77.50
CA ARG A 3 4.73 -36.10 -77.79
C ARG A 3 5.41 -35.44 -76.56
N GLN A 4 6.31 -34.44 -76.62
CA GLN A 4 6.83 -33.45 -77.61
C GLN A 4 6.10 -32.10 -77.81
N ASN A 5 6.80 -31.02 -77.41
CA ASN A 5 6.71 -29.60 -77.84
C ASN A 5 5.41 -28.82 -77.47
N GLN A 6 5.39 -27.49 -77.26
CA GLN A 6 6.32 -26.38 -77.54
C GLN A 6 6.42 -25.44 -76.29
N HIS A 7 7.54 -24.76 -75.99
CA HIS A 7 7.79 -23.33 -76.28
C HIS A 7 6.51 -22.48 -76.47
N ILE A 8 6.33 -21.27 -75.89
CA ILE A 8 7.19 -20.07 -75.92
C ILE A 8 6.92 -19.18 -74.67
N SER A 9 7.94 -18.44 -74.24
CA SER A 9 7.88 -17.23 -73.40
C SER A 9 8.69 -16.13 -74.16
N PRO A 10 8.61 -14.80 -73.91
CA PRO A 10 7.78 -14.00 -73.00
C PRO A 10 7.11 -12.78 -73.71
N ALA A 11 6.78 -11.73 -72.92
CA ALA A 11 6.82 -10.29 -73.28
C ALA A 11 5.52 -9.54 -73.68
N LEU A 12 5.60 -8.21 -73.49
CA LEU A 12 4.59 -7.14 -73.56
C LEU A 12 3.58 -7.14 -72.38
N CYS A 13 3.19 -5.99 -71.81
CA CYS A 13 3.39 -4.61 -72.28
C CYS A 13 3.64 -3.57 -71.15
N MET A 14 4.15 -2.43 -71.62
CA MET A 14 4.39 -1.11 -71.02
C MET A 14 3.58 -0.73 -69.75
N LEU A 15 4.19 -0.16 -68.70
CA LEU A 15 4.74 1.21 -68.54
C LEU A 15 3.68 2.33 -68.38
N LEU A 16 3.93 3.19 -67.38
CA LEU A 16 3.41 4.56 -67.17
C LEU A 16 1.93 4.77 -66.77
N LEU A 17 1.75 5.09 -65.49
CA LEU A 17 1.14 6.37 -65.08
C LEU A 17 1.64 6.75 -63.68
N GLY A 18 1.90 8.04 -63.44
CA GLY A 18 2.73 8.51 -62.32
C GLY A 18 1.99 9.31 -61.25
N LEU A 19 2.64 9.38 -60.09
CA LEU A 19 2.87 10.61 -59.30
C LEU A 19 1.85 11.76 -59.45
N LEU A 20 1.04 12.02 -58.41
CA LEU A 20 1.40 13.06 -57.43
C LEU A 20 0.48 13.08 -56.18
N ALA A 21 1.05 13.59 -55.11
CA ALA A 21 0.57 13.56 -53.73
C ALA A 21 -0.73 14.34 -53.44
N SER A 22 -1.41 13.92 -52.36
CA SER A 22 -2.01 14.82 -51.37
C SER A 22 -1.95 14.16 -49.98
N GLY A 23 -1.49 14.92 -48.98
CA GLY A 23 -0.98 14.33 -47.74
C GLY A 23 -2.05 13.88 -46.76
N CYS A 24 -2.04 12.59 -46.40
CA CYS A 24 -2.54 12.15 -45.11
C CYS A 24 -1.45 12.34 -44.05
N ASN A 25 -1.37 13.54 -43.48
CA ASN A 25 -0.69 13.76 -42.22
C ASN A 25 -1.46 12.99 -41.13
N TYR A 26 -1.10 11.73 -40.90
CA TYR A 26 -1.44 11.04 -39.68
C TYR A 26 -0.71 11.74 -38.52
N LEU A 27 -1.37 12.75 -37.96
CA LEU A 27 -1.07 13.23 -36.62
C LEU A 27 -1.30 12.07 -35.65
N ALA A 28 -0.22 11.35 -35.34
CA ALA A 28 -0.20 10.49 -34.17
C ALA A 28 -0.59 11.37 -32.98
N PRO A 29 -1.57 10.95 -32.14
CA PRO A 29 -1.95 11.75 -30.98
C PRO A 29 -0.72 11.99 -30.13
N SER A 30 -0.48 13.26 -29.80
CA SER A 30 0.65 13.69 -28.99
C SER A 30 0.70 12.86 -27.72
N GLY A 31 1.80 12.13 -27.53
CA GLY A 31 1.96 11.29 -26.36
C GLY A 31 1.77 12.13 -25.10
N HIS A 32 0.75 11.79 -24.31
CA HIS A 32 0.72 12.18 -22.90
C HIS A 32 1.91 11.49 -22.24
N ASN A 33 3.06 12.17 -22.26
CA ASN A 33 4.20 11.82 -21.44
C ASN A 33 3.75 12.05 -19.99
N LYS A 34 3.11 11.04 -19.40
CA LYS A 34 2.87 10.97 -17.96
C LYS A 34 4.24 10.99 -17.33
N GLN A 35 4.64 12.17 -16.91
CA GLN A 35 5.89 12.43 -16.22
C GLN A 35 6.03 11.37 -15.12
N GLN A 36 7.00 10.48 -15.30
CA GLN A 36 7.18 9.35 -14.41
C GLN A 36 7.49 9.91 -13.03
N LYS A 37 6.59 9.66 -12.07
CA LYS A 37 6.77 10.15 -10.70
C LYS A 37 7.89 9.37 -10.05
N ASP A 38 8.92 10.07 -9.58
CA ASP A 38 9.91 9.49 -8.71
C ASP A 38 9.27 9.27 -7.34
N LEU A 39 9.10 8.01 -6.97
CA LEU A 39 8.41 7.61 -5.75
C LEU A 39 9.41 7.29 -4.64
N LEU A 40 9.08 7.77 -3.45
CA LEU A 40 9.74 7.46 -2.19
C LEU A 40 8.75 6.78 -1.25
N TYR A 41 9.22 5.85 -0.43
CA TYR A 41 8.40 5.01 0.43
C TYR A 41 8.79 5.19 1.90
N ALA A 42 7.80 5.49 2.73
CA ALA A 42 7.98 5.66 4.17
C ALA A 42 8.37 4.34 4.85
N TRP A 43 9.40 4.36 5.70
CA TRP A 43 9.75 3.23 6.56
C TRP A 43 9.55 3.52 8.05
N VAL A 44 9.11 4.72 8.38
CA VAL A 44 8.82 5.19 9.75
C VAL A 44 7.35 5.57 9.81
N ASP A 45 6.61 5.05 10.79
CA ASP A 45 5.20 5.44 10.98
C ASP A 45 5.07 6.83 11.62
N LYS A 46 4.00 7.54 11.28
CA LYS A 46 3.65 8.88 11.79
C LYS A 46 4.79 9.90 11.68
N HIS A 47 5.60 9.84 10.63
CA HIS A 47 6.63 10.85 10.39
C HIS A 47 5.99 12.19 9.97
N ILE A 48 6.38 13.29 10.60
CA ILE A 48 5.70 14.57 10.43
C ILE A 48 6.08 15.25 9.11
N ILE A 49 5.07 15.62 8.32
CA ILE A 49 5.18 16.46 7.13
C ILE A 49 5.02 17.92 7.57
N ARG A 50 5.98 18.78 7.20
CA ARG A 50 6.10 20.16 7.70
C ARG A 50 5.80 21.21 6.63
N GLU A 51 5.24 22.34 7.05
CA GLU A 51 5.01 23.51 6.18
C GLU A 51 6.34 24.12 5.67
N THR A 52 7.36 24.17 6.53
CA THR A 52 8.71 24.66 6.23
C THR A 52 9.79 23.66 6.68
N PRO A 53 10.99 23.65 6.07
CA PRO A 53 12.00 22.62 6.29
C PRO A 53 12.85 22.88 7.55
N GLN A 54 12.20 23.00 8.70
CA GLN A 54 12.87 23.24 9.98
C GLN A 54 12.25 22.39 11.09
N LEU A 55 13.05 22.04 12.09
CA LEU A 55 12.55 21.40 13.31
C LEU A 55 11.57 22.35 14.03
N GLY A 56 10.45 21.80 14.52
CA GLY A 56 9.39 22.59 15.16
C GLY A 56 8.50 23.41 14.20
N ALA A 57 8.69 23.33 12.88
CA ALA A 57 7.72 23.87 11.93
C ALA A 57 6.34 23.23 12.09
N ARG A 58 5.30 23.99 11.73
CA ARG A 58 3.91 23.56 11.70
C ARG A 58 3.76 22.25 10.92
N GLU A 59 3.03 21.31 11.53
CA GLU A 59 2.58 20.09 10.89
C GLU A 59 1.47 20.39 9.88
N VAL A 60 1.60 19.81 8.68
CA VAL A 60 0.59 19.82 7.61
C VAL A 60 0.07 18.42 7.29
N GLY A 61 0.66 17.39 7.88
CA GLY A 61 0.20 16.00 7.79
C GLY A 61 1.19 15.02 8.41
N LEU A 62 0.81 13.75 8.43
CA LEU A 62 1.64 12.63 8.87
C LEU A 62 1.81 11.65 7.72
N LEU A 63 3.05 11.22 7.50
CA LEU A 63 3.43 10.13 6.62
C LEU A 63 3.33 8.81 7.39
N ARG A 64 2.59 7.84 6.85
CA ARG A 64 2.44 6.51 7.48
C ARG A 64 3.44 5.50 6.92
N GLU A 65 3.80 4.48 7.69
CA GLU A 65 4.71 3.43 7.21
C GLU A 65 4.17 2.78 5.92
N THR A 66 5.05 2.41 4.98
CA THR A 66 4.74 1.91 3.63
C THR A 66 4.05 2.90 2.67
N GLU A 67 3.65 4.10 3.12
CA GLU A 67 3.06 5.12 2.25
C GLU A 67 4.04 5.58 1.16
N ALA A 68 3.57 5.60 -0.08
CA ALA A 68 4.33 6.07 -1.24
C ALA A 68 4.02 7.55 -1.52
N VAL A 69 5.07 8.37 -1.62
CA VAL A 69 5.01 9.81 -1.92
C VAL A 69 5.82 10.15 -3.16
N GLU A 70 5.46 11.25 -3.82
CA GLU A 70 6.19 11.82 -4.96
C GLU A 70 7.31 12.73 -4.43
N ASP A 71 8.54 12.51 -4.89
CA ASP A 71 9.66 13.44 -4.70
C ASP A 71 9.44 14.68 -5.58
N LEU A 72 9.57 15.88 -4.99
CA LEU A 72 9.47 17.15 -5.72
C LEU A 72 10.84 17.76 -6.05
N HIS A 73 11.92 16.99 -5.85
CA HIS A 73 13.32 17.31 -6.17
C HIS A 73 13.80 18.65 -5.61
N GLN A 74 13.29 19.00 -4.42
CA GLN A 74 13.72 20.16 -3.64
C GLN A 74 14.27 19.66 -2.31
N ALA A 75 15.46 20.11 -1.95
CA ALA A 75 16.14 19.79 -0.70
C ALA A 75 16.67 21.07 -0.03
N THR A 76 16.87 21.05 1.29
CA THR A 76 17.69 22.05 1.98
C THR A 76 19.17 21.75 1.83
N ASP A 77 19.99 22.82 1.84
CA ASP A 77 21.43 22.71 1.99
C ASP A 77 21.83 22.39 3.44
N GLU A 78 21.02 22.80 4.44
CA GLU A 78 21.27 22.44 5.84
C GLU A 78 20.95 20.96 6.12
N LEU A 79 21.81 20.35 6.95
CA LEU A 79 21.62 19.02 7.52
C LEU A 79 21.08 19.13 8.95
N TYR A 80 20.13 18.26 9.27
CA TYR A 80 19.49 18.17 10.57
C TYR A 80 19.70 16.77 11.15
N ARG A 81 19.93 16.72 12.47
CA ARG A 81 19.94 15.46 13.23
C ARG A 81 18.56 15.17 13.79
N MET A 82 18.14 13.91 13.67
CA MET A 82 16.86 13.46 14.19
C MET A 82 16.87 11.96 14.48
N THR A 83 16.21 11.56 15.56
CA THR A 83 15.97 10.15 15.88
C THR A 83 14.77 9.62 15.07
N LEU A 84 14.98 8.57 14.28
CA LEU A 84 13.94 7.86 13.54
C LEU A 84 13.94 6.39 13.98
N ALA A 85 12.78 5.91 14.47
CA ALA A 85 12.61 4.54 14.96
C ALA A 85 13.70 4.08 15.96
N GLY A 86 14.18 4.99 16.81
CA GLY A 86 15.21 4.72 17.83
C GLY A 86 16.67 4.94 17.38
N TYR A 87 16.91 5.22 16.10
CA TYR A 87 18.26 5.45 15.55
C TYR A 87 18.48 6.91 15.18
N GLU A 88 19.66 7.46 15.46
CA GLU A 88 20.01 8.81 15.02
C GLU A 88 20.40 8.83 13.54
N PHE A 89 19.89 9.84 12.81
CA PHE A 89 20.25 10.11 11.43
C PHE A 89 20.60 11.59 11.24
N GLU A 90 21.49 11.86 10.30
CA GLU A 90 21.81 13.19 9.78
C GLU A 90 21.41 13.24 8.30
N GLY A 91 20.77 14.33 7.88
CA GLY A 91 20.23 14.48 6.52
C GLY A 91 19.49 15.79 6.32
N SER A 92 19.24 16.15 5.07
CA SER A 92 18.47 17.35 4.71
C SER A 92 16.95 17.16 4.88
N PHE A 93 16.20 18.26 4.78
CA PHE A 93 14.77 18.17 4.47
C PHE A 93 14.58 18.10 2.95
N ILE A 94 13.69 17.22 2.50
CA ILE A 94 13.22 17.14 1.11
C ILE A 94 11.74 17.46 1.02
N LYS A 95 11.32 18.06 -0.09
CA LYS A 95 9.91 18.37 -0.36
C LYS A 95 9.23 17.20 -1.07
N ILE A 96 8.10 16.76 -0.55
CA ILE A 96 7.32 15.64 -1.10
C ILE A 96 5.86 16.04 -1.35
N ARG A 97 5.15 15.22 -2.14
CA ARG A 97 3.68 15.24 -2.26
C ARG A 97 3.08 13.87 -1.95
N THR A 98 2.14 13.80 -1.01
CA THR A 98 1.39 12.56 -0.72
C THR A 98 0.38 12.24 -1.82
N GLN A 99 -0.12 10.99 -1.85
CA GLN A 99 -1.21 10.62 -2.77
C GLN A 99 -2.50 11.44 -2.54
N LYS A 100 -2.68 11.97 -1.33
CA LYS A 100 -3.79 12.85 -0.94
C LYS A 100 -3.58 14.32 -1.36
N GLY A 101 -2.46 14.64 -2.01
CA GLY A 101 -2.13 15.98 -2.48
C GLY A 101 -1.53 16.91 -1.42
N ILE A 102 -1.22 16.41 -0.22
CA ILE A 102 -0.51 17.20 0.80
C ILE A 102 0.93 17.38 0.33
N GLU A 103 1.36 18.62 0.13
CA GLU A 103 2.77 18.99 -0.06
C GLU A 103 3.40 19.46 1.24
N GLY A 104 4.67 19.13 1.44
CA GLY A 104 5.44 19.65 2.55
C GLY A 104 6.82 19.01 2.65
N TRP A 105 7.52 19.30 3.73
CA TRP A 105 8.91 18.91 3.95
C TRP A 105 9.00 17.76 4.96
N ILE A 106 9.79 16.75 4.61
CA ILE A 106 10.16 15.62 5.48
C ILE A 106 11.67 15.50 5.54
N HIS A 107 12.19 14.84 6.58
CA HIS A 107 13.63 14.50 6.62
C HIS A 107 13.91 13.38 5.61
N GLU A 108 14.93 13.50 4.77
CA GLU A 108 15.18 12.52 3.69
C GLU A 108 15.35 11.09 4.21
N LYS A 109 15.89 10.91 5.42
CA LYS A 109 16.12 9.58 5.99
C LYS A 109 14.85 8.91 6.50
N ALA A 110 13.68 9.55 6.47
CA ALA A 110 12.38 8.93 6.81
C ALA A 110 11.79 8.07 5.67
N VAL A 111 12.36 8.16 4.45
CA VAL A 111 11.88 7.47 3.25
C VAL A 111 12.99 6.69 2.53
N ARG A 112 12.60 5.81 1.59
CA ARG A 112 13.49 4.98 0.77
C ARG A 112 13.04 4.99 -0.69
N LYS A 113 13.97 4.79 -1.64
CA LYS A 113 13.65 4.65 -3.08
C LYS A 113 13.00 3.31 -3.45
N ALA A 114 13.20 2.28 -2.63
CA ALA A 114 12.57 0.98 -2.81
C ALA A 114 11.30 0.87 -1.94
N PRO A 115 10.26 0.15 -2.40
CA PRO A 115 9.09 -0.18 -1.60
C PRO A 115 9.47 -0.81 -0.25
N VAL A 116 8.80 -0.36 0.81
CA VAL A 116 8.97 -0.91 2.16
C VAL A 116 7.95 -2.03 2.36
N PRO A 117 8.37 -3.26 2.72
CA PRO A 117 7.44 -4.35 2.94
C PRO A 117 6.58 -4.10 4.19
N VAL A 118 5.31 -4.52 4.14
CA VAL A 118 4.40 -4.48 5.30
C VAL A 118 4.96 -5.41 6.39
N ARG A 119 5.44 -4.83 7.50
CA ARG A 119 6.10 -5.59 8.59
C ARG A 119 5.15 -6.54 9.35
N TYR A 120 3.87 -6.21 9.43
CA TYR A 120 2.88 -7.02 10.13
C TYR A 120 1.46 -6.79 9.61
N ARG A 121 0.64 -7.84 9.70
CA ARG A 121 -0.82 -7.85 9.63
C ARG A 121 -1.31 -8.69 10.81
N ALA A 122 -2.26 -8.18 11.57
CA ALA A 122 -2.81 -8.88 12.73
C ALA A 122 -4.32 -8.69 12.83
N LEU A 123 -5.00 -9.74 13.29
CA LEU A 123 -6.42 -9.78 13.57
C LEU A 123 -6.60 -10.13 15.06
N ILE A 124 -7.03 -9.15 15.85
CA ILE A 124 -7.26 -9.30 17.28
C ILE A 124 -8.75 -9.60 17.49
N ALA A 125 -9.10 -10.84 17.79
CA ALA A 125 -10.43 -11.18 18.26
C ALA A 125 -10.55 -10.83 19.75
N PHE A 126 -11.68 -10.28 20.20
CA PHE A 126 -11.88 -9.97 21.62
C PHE A 126 -13.31 -10.22 22.09
N SER A 127 -13.48 -10.48 23.40
CA SER A 127 -14.78 -10.57 24.06
C SER A 127 -14.68 -10.20 25.55
N THR A 128 -15.67 -9.46 26.05
CA THR A 128 -15.86 -9.17 27.49
C THR A 128 -16.86 -10.10 28.17
N LEU A 129 -17.42 -11.06 27.43
CA LEU A 129 -18.45 -11.97 27.94
C LEU A 129 -17.77 -13.25 28.46
N GLU A 130 -17.90 -13.51 29.77
CA GLU A 130 -17.38 -14.72 30.42
C GLU A 130 -17.97 -16.01 29.83
N ASP A 131 -19.30 -16.01 29.57
CA ASP A 131 -19.97 -17.06 28.82
C ASP A 131 -20.12 -16.65 27.35
N VAL A 132 -19.07 -16.94 26.58
CA VAL A 132 -19.02 -16.68 25.14
C VAL A 132 -19.86 -17.72 24.40
N SER A 133 -21.15 -17.37 24.23
CA SER A 133 -22.17 -18.09 23.46
C SER A 133 -21.57 -18.91 22.30
N ALA A 134 -21.96 -20.19 22.15
CA ALA A 134 -21.37 -21.14 21.20
C ALA A 134 -21.10 -20.57 19.79
N ASN A 135 -21.96 -19.70 19.29
CA ASN A 135 -21.81 -19.00 18.00
C ASN A 135 -20.50 -18.18 17.90
N TRP A 136 -20.07 -17.50 18.97
CA TRP A 136 -18.82 -16.72 18.98
C TRP A 136 -17.60 -17.64 18.87
N GLN A 137 -17.55 -18.72 19.64
CA GLN A 137 -16.44 -19.68 19.57
C GLN A 137 -16.38 -20.34 18.19
N GLY A 138 -17.53 -20.74 17.64
CA GLY A 138 -17.63 -21.25 16.27
C GLY A 138 -17.09 -20.26 15.24
N PHE A 139 -17.55 -19.01 15.28
CA PHE A 139 -17.11 -17.97 14.33
C PHE A 139 -15.63 -17.60 14.51
N TYR A 140 -15.11 -17.58 15.73
CA TYR A 140 -13.69 -17.39 15.99
C TYR A 140 -12.84 -18.51 15.38
N HIS A 141 -13.23 -19.77 15.57
CA HIS A 141 -12.53 -20.89 14.96
C HIS A 141 -12.58 -20.84 13.42
N GLU A 142 -13.73 -20.49 12.84
CA GLU A 142 -13.90 -20.36 11.38
C GLU A 142 -13.01 -19.25 10.81
N ILE A 143 -13.09 -18.03 11.35
CA ILE A 143 -12.26 -16.90 10.93
C ILE A 143 -10.77 -17.19 11.13
N ARG A 144 -10.37 -17.75 12.28
CA ARG A 144 -8.97 -18.14 12.55
C ARG A 144 -8.44 -19.15 11.53
N ASN A 145 -9.26 -20.11 11.12
CA ASN A 145 -8.86 -21.15 10.17
C ASN A 145 -8.67 -20.59 8.74
N LEU A 146 -9.39 -19.54 8.36
CA LEU A 146 -9.17 -18.85 7.07
C LEU A 146 -7.78 -18.19 6.99
N TYR A 147 -7.27 -17.67 8.11
CA TYR A 147 -6.01 -16.91 8.13
C TYR A 147 -4.77 -17.72 8.57
N ILE A 148 -4.90 -18.98 9.00
CA ILE A 148 -3.80 -19.78 9.59
C ILE A 148 -2.56 -19.95 8.68
N ASN A 149 -2.74 -19.93 7.36
CA ASN A 149 -1.66 -20.05 6.36
C ASN A 149 -1.42 -18.74 5.61
N THR A 150 -1.74 -17.60 6.23
CA THR A 150 -1.61 -16.27 5.66
C THR A 150 -0.60 -15.42 6.46
N PRO A 151 -0.09 -14.31 5.91
CA PRO A 151 0.70 -13.33 6.67
C PRO A 151 -0.09 -12.57 7.77
N VAL A 152 -1.35 -12.93 8.06
CA VAL A 152 -2.17 -12.33 9.13
C VAL A 152 -2.07 -13.17 10.40
N HIS A 153 -1.48 -12.62 11.46
CA HIS A 153 -1.50 -13.26 12.78
C HIS A 153 -2.88 -13.12 13.43
N VAL A 154 -3.47 -14.21 13.92
CA VAL A 154 -4.77 -14.17 14.63
C VAL A 154 -4.57 -14.42 16.11
N SER A 155 -4.93 -13.45 16.94
CA SER A 155 -4.91 -13.54 18.41
C SER A 155 -6.33 -13.46 18.99
N TYR A 156 -6.50 -13.91 20.23
CA TYR A 156 -7.74 -13.77 21.00
C TYR A 156 -7.44 -13.25 22.41
N VAL A 157 -8.15 -12.19 22.83
CA VAL A 157 -7.97 -11.53 24.12
C VAL A 157 -9.29 -11.38 24.87
N VAL A 158 -9.25 -11.56 26.19
CA VAL A 158 -10.41 -11.49 27.11
C VAL A 158 -10.22 -10.52 28.27
N ASP A 159 -8.99 -10.04 28.45
CA ASP A 159 -8.55 -9.07 29.44
C ASP A 159 -7.37 -8.25 28.86
N GLY A 160 -6.72 -7.41 29.68
CA GLY A 160 -5.53 -6.64 29.26
C GLY A 160 -5.77 -5.62 28.13
N PHE A 161 -7.01 -5.15 27.98
CA PHE A 161 -7.46 -4.38 26.81
C PHE A 161 -6.75 -3.03 26.61
N ASP A 162 -6.05 -2.51 27.61
CA ASP A 162 -5.21 -1.31 27.52
C ASP A 162 -3.82 -1.55 26.92
N HIS A 163 -3.37 -2.80 26.85
CA HIS A 163 -2.07 -3.19 26.31
C HIS A 163 -2.12 -4.56 25.63
N VAL A 164 -2.80 -4.64 24.46
CA VAL A 164 -2.84 -5.88 23.68
C VAL A 164 -1.60 -5.98 22.78
N PRO A 165 -0.74 -7.01 22.94
CA PRO A 165 0.39 -7.22 22.06
C PRO A 165 -0.06 -7.60 20.65
N VAL A 166 0.60 -7.02 19.66
CA VAL A 166 0.40 -7.26 18.22
C VAL A 166 1.58 -8.07 17.71
N TYR A 167 1.29 -9.20 17.10
CA TYR A 167 2.30 -10.12 16.57
C TYR A 167 2.33 -10.11 15.04
N ASN A 168 3.49 -10.43 14.46
CA ASN A 168 3.61 -10.73 13.03
C ASN A 168 3.32 -12.22 12.73
N ALA A 169 3.39 -12.59 11.45
CA ALA A 169 3.15 -13.97 11.01
C ALA A 169 4.15 -15.00 11.58
N GLN A 170 5.31 -14.55 12.06
CA GLN A 170 6.34 -15.36 12.71
C GLN A 170 6.06 -15.57 14.21
N GLY A 171 5.08 -14.86 14.79
CA GLY A 171 4.78 -14.87 16.22
C GLY A 171 5.67 -13.93 17.05
N GLU A 172 6.40 -13.03 16.40
CA GLU A 172 7.20 -12.00 17.08
C GLU A 172 6.32 -10.80 17.41
N GLU A 173 6.45 -10.26 18.63
CA GLU A 173 5.76 -9.03 19.03
C GLU A 173 6.39 -7.83 18.29
N VAL A 174 5.56 -7.00 17.66
CA VAL A 174 6.00 -5.87 16.81
C VAL A 174 5.50 -4.51 17.28
N THR A 175 4.42 -4.47 18.05
CA THR A 175 3.85 -3.29 18.73
C THR A 175 2.80 -3.77 19.74
N TYR A 176 2.23 -2.86 20.52
CA TYR A 176 0.98 -3.09 21.26
C TYR A 176 -0.12 -2.15 20.76
N LEU A 177 -1.36 -2.39 21.19
CA LEU A 177 -2.53 -1.57 20.93
C LEU A 177 -3.43 -1.47 22.17
N ASP A 178 -3.84 -0.25 22.53
CA ASP A 178 -4.95 -0.03 23.47
C ASP A 178 -6.27 -0.20 22.69
N ILE A 179 -7.04 -1.23 23.03
CA ILE A 179 -8.30 -1.56 22.37
C ILE A 179 -9.54 -1.17 23.18
N ARG A 180 -9.38 -0.55 24.37
CA ARG A 180 -10.51 -0.12 25.22
C ARG A 180 -11.59 0.67 24.48
N PRO A 181 -11.29 1.61 23.55
CA PRO A 181 -12.34 2.35 22.85
C PRO A 181 -13.34 1.46 22.09
N TRP A 182 -12.87 0.34 21.53
CA TRP A 182 -13.74 -0.65 20.88
C TRP A 182 -14.40 -1.59 21.87
N VAL A 183 -13.75 -1.94 22.98
CA VAL A 183 -14.28 -2.83 24.03
C VAL A 183 -15.39 -2.16 24.86
N GLU A 184 -15.27 -0.87 25.12
CA GLU A 184 -16.29 -0.07 25.81
C GLU A 184 -17.56 0.00 24.96
N THR A 185 -17.39 0.30 23.66
CA THR A 185 -18.46 0.43 22.66
C THR A 185 -19.07 -0.90 22.23
N HIS A 186 -18.27 -1.97 22.12
CA HIS A 186 -18.65 -3.27 21.58
C HIS A 186 -18.20 -4.38 22.53
N LYS A 187 -19.10 -5.30 22.93
CA LYS A 187 -18.75 -6.35 23.91
C LYS A 187 -17.93 -7.52 23.34
N ARG A 188 -17.79 -7.57 22.01
CA ARG A 188 -16.98 -8.54 21.25
C ARG A 188 -16.85 -8.12 19.79
N GLY A 189 -15.84 -8.62 19.11
CA GLY A 189 -15.62 -8.42 17.68
C GLY A 189 -14.15 -8.64 17.32
N TYR A 190 -13.76 -8.15 16.15
CA TYR A 190 -12.37 -8.20 15.71
C TYR A 190 -11.82 -6.80 15.47
N ILE A 191 -10.50 -6.65 15.64
CA ILE A 191 -9.76 -5.45 15.26
C ILE A 191 -8.67 -5.86 14.29
N CYS A 192 -8.74 -5.34 13.08
CA CYS A 192 -7.72 -5.50 12.07
C CYS A 192 -6.63 -4.43 12.27
N VAL A 193 -5.37 -4.84 12.24
CA VAL A 193 -4.20 -3.97 12.45
C VAL A 193 -3.15 -4.28 11.39
N GLN A 194 -2.61 -3.25 10.72
CA GLN A 194 -1.50 -3.38 9.78
C GLN A 194 -0.52 -2.22 9.95
N ALA A 195 0.78 -2.48 9.75
CA ALA A 195 1.78 -1.42 9.61
C ALA A 195 1.30 -0.35 8.60
N GLY A 196 1.33 0.92 9.02
CA GLY A 196 0.92 2.07 8.20
C GLY A 196 -0.59 2.31 8.03
N LYS A 197 -1.46 1.46 8.58
CA LYS A 197 -2.92 1.68 8.60
C LYS A 197 -3.38 1.95 10.02
N ASP A 198 -4.36 2.85 10.19
CA ASP A 198 -5.07 2.97 11.47
C ASP A 198 -5.88 1.67 11.73
N PRO A 199 -6.05 1.23 12.99
CA PRO A 199 -6.80 0.01 13.28
C PRO A 199 -8.29 0.12 12.89
N TYR A 200 -8.88 -0.99 12.48
CA TYR A 200 -10.28 -1.04 12.03
C TYR A 200 -11.07 -2.12 12.76
N PHE A 201 -12.28 -1.78 13.22
CA PHE A 201 -13.16 -2.70 13.93
C PHE A 201 -14.11 -3.41 12.97
N VAL A 202 -14.19 -4.74 13.10
CA VAL A 202 -15.15 -5.60 12.41
C VAL A 202 -16.14 -6.14 13.43
N ALA A 203 -17.39 -5.70 13.29
CA ALA A 203 -18.50 -6.14 14.13
C ALA A 203 -18.83 -7.63 13.91
N LEU A 204 -19.31 -8.29 14.97
CA LEU A 204 -19.80 -9.66 14.87
C LEU A 204 -20.98 -9.76 13.89
N ASN A 205 -20.81 -10.57 12.84
CA ASN A 205 -21.80 -10.85 11.79
C ASN A 205 -21.67 -12.33 11.39
N SER A 206 -22.23 -12.76 10.24
CA SER A 206 -21.87 -14.04 9.63
C SER A 206 -20.37 -14.09 9.29
N PRO A 207 -19.74 -15.28 9.33
CA PRO A 207 -18.33 -15.46 8.97
C PRO A 207 -17.97 -14.85 7.61
N GLU A 208 -18.81 -15.05 6.59
CA GLU A 208 -18.65 -14.46 5.26
C GLU A 208 -18.58 -12.91 5.28
N ASN A 209 -19.52 -12.24 5.95
CA ASN A 209 -19.53 -10.78 6.05
C ASN A 209 -18.33 -10.24 6.85
N MET A 210 -17.90 -10.97 7.88
CA MET A 210 -16.70 -10.62 8.65
C MET A 210 -15.45 -10.80 7.79
N GLN A 211 -15.29 -11.92 7.09
CA GLN A 211 -14.19 -12.17 6.17
C GLN A 211 -14.10 -11.06 5.11
N LEU A 212 -15.20 -10.73 4.43
CA LEU A 212 -15.23 -9.64 3.44
C LEU A 212 -14.76 -8.30 4.02
N SER A 213 -15.10 -8.01 5.28
CA SER A 213 -14.68 -6.79 5.97
C SER A 213 -13.19 -6.81 6.37
N ILE A 214 -12.67 -7.97 6.78
CA ILE A 214 -11.27 -8.17 7.15
C ILE A 214 -10.39 -8.13 5.89
N ASP A 215 -10.79 -8.83 4.84
CA ASP A 215 -10.10 -8.88 3.55
C ASP A 215 -10.10 -7.50 2.87
N ALA A 216 -11.16 -6.71 2.99
CA ALA A 216 -11.20 -5.31 2.53
C ALA A 216 -10.29 -4.38 3.36
N TYR A 217 -10.09 -4.64 4.66
CA TYR A 217 -9.14 -3.85 5.43
C TYR A 217 -7.69 -4.12 5.02
N PHE A 218 -7.30 -5.39 4.86
CA PHE A 218 -5.95 -5.73 4.42
C PHE A 218 -5.74 -5.42 2.93
N ASP A 219 -6.83 -5.46 2.17
CA ASP A 219 -7.07 -5.09 0.78
C ASP A 219 -6.06 -5.69 -0.23
N ARG A 220 -6.50 -6.81 -0.81
CA ARG A 220 -5.93 -7.56 -1.95
C ARG A 220 -4.58 -8.27 -1.77
N TRP A 221 -4.61 -9.49 -2.29
CA TRP A 221 -3.50 -10.30 -2.78
C TRP A 221 -3.25 -9.98 -4.26
#